data_AF-A1DS28-F1
#
_entry.id   AF-A1DS28-F1
#
_cell.length_a   1.000
_cell.length_b   1.000
_cell.length_c   1.000
_cell.angle_alpha   90.00
_cell.angle_beta   90.00
_cell.angle_gamma   90.00
#
_symmetry.space_group_name_H-M   'P 1'
#
loop_
_entity.id
_entity.type
_entity.pdbx_description
1 polymer ?
#
loop_
_entity_poly.entity_id
_entity_poly.type
_entity_poly.pdbx_seq_one_letter_code
_entity_poly.pdbx_strand_id
1 'polypeptide(L)' 'MHCFPAFHDADTKVGEDTKEKYGLSEMEVTDEVFNSKYARQFEEAENRMHSIKAIMAAT' A
#
# COMPACT_ATOMS: atom_id res chain seq x y z
N MET A 1 -2.70 -4.44 6.55
CA MET A 1 -1.59 -3.51 6.84
C MET A 1 -0.57 -3.68 5.74
N HIS A 2 0.03 -2.58 5.30
CA HIS A 2 1.04 -2.54 4.24
C HIS A 2 1.70 -1.17 4.30
N CYS A 3 3.04 -1.11 4.27
CA CYS A 3 3.78 0.12 4.52
C CYS A 3 3.79 1.14 3.36
N PHE A 4 3.16 0.80 2.22
CA PHE A 4 3.19 1.48 0.92
C PHE A 4 4.58 1.60 0.26
N PRO A 5 4.63 1.79 -1.08
CA PRO A 5 3.54 1.59 -2.05
C PRO A 5 3.15 0.10 -2.15
N ALA A 6 1.98 -0.21 -2.72
CA ALA A 6 1.50 -1.59 -2.91
C ALA A 6 1.08 -1.83 -4.37
N PHE A 7 1.33 -3.01 -4.90
CA PHE A 7 0.90 -3.50 -6.21
C PHE A 7 -0.34 -4.40 -6.06
N HIS A 8 -1.48 -3.76 -5.81
CA HIS A 8 -2.77 -4.43 -5.67
C HIS A 8 -3.62 -4.40 -6.95
N ASP A 9 -3.22 -3.61 -7.94
CA ASP A 9 -3.85 -3.50 -9.26
C ASP A 9 -2.81 -3.15 -10.34
N ALA A 10 -3.29 -2.88 -11.56
CA ALA A 10 -2.46 -2.50 -12.71
C ALA A 10 -2.57 -1.00 -13.06
N ASP A 11 -2.99 -0.13 -12.14
CA ASP A 11 -3.24 1.30 -12.42
C ASP A 11 -1.97 2.17 -12.36
N THR A 12 -0.81 1.53 -12.31
CA THR A 12 0.50 2.17 -12.39
C THR A 12 1.26 1.66 -13.59
N LYS A 13 2.18 2.46 -14.14
CA LYS A 13 3.04 2.04 -15.25
C LYS A 13 3.78 0.72 -14.97
N VAL A 14 4.25 0.53 -13.74
CA VAL A 14 4.92 -0.71 -13.33
C VAL A 14 3.95 -1.88 -13.23
N GLY A 15 2.70 -1.62 -12.80
CA GLY A 15 1.62 -2.61 -12.81
C GLY A 15 1.24 -3.05 -14.23
N GLU A 16 1.09 -2.10 -15.16
CA GLU A 16 0.83 -2.37 -16.58
C GLU A 16 1.97 -3.19 -17.21
N ASP A 17 3.22 -2.75 -17.05
CA ASP A 17 4.41 -3.46 -17.57
C ASP A 17 4.49 -4.89 -17.01
N THR A 18 4.13 -5.10 -15.74
CA THR A 18 4.10 -6.43 -15.11
C THR A 18 3.00 -7.29 -15.72
N LYS A 19 1.79 -6.72 -15.90
CA LYS A 19 0.67 -7.43 -16.50
C LYS A 19 0.98 -7.88 -17.92
N GLU A 20 1.62 -7.04 -18.73
CA GLU A 20 2.05 -7.41 -20.09
C GLU A 20 3.11 -8.51 -20.09
N LYS A 21 4.11 -8.40 -19.21
CA LYS A 21 5.27 -9.31 -19.20
C LYS A 21 5.00 -10.65 -18.52
N TYR A 22 4.17 -10.66 -17.49
CA TYR A 22 3.97 -11.80 -16.59
C TYR A 22 2.51 -12.22 -16.43
N GLY A 23 1.55 -11.46 -16.97
CA GLY A 23 0.12 -11.77 -16.84
C GLY A 23 -0.45 -11.50 -15.44
N LEU A 24 0.28 -10.79 -14.57
CA LEU A 24 -0.14 -10.49 -13.20
C LEU A 24 -0.69 -9.06 -13.11
N SER A 25 -1.94 -8.93 -12.71
CA SER A 25 -2.56 -7.62 -12.41
C SER A 25 -2.50 -7.25 -10.93
N GLU A 26 -2.18 -8.21 -10.06
CA GLU A 26 -2.08 -8.03 -8.61
C GLU A 26 -0.89 -8.88 -8.13
N MET A 27 -0.15 -8.41 -7.11
CA MET A 27 1.05 -9.09 -6.63
C MET A 27 0.93 -9.50 -5.15
N GLU A 28 1.49 -8.71 -4.23
CA GLU A 28 1.60 -9.08 -2.81
C GLU A 28 0.29 -9.03 -2.04
N VAL A 29 -0.72 -8.37 -2.59
CA VAL A 29 -2.08 -8.28 -2.04
C VAL A 29 -3.05 -8.07 -3.20
N THR A 30 -4.23 -8.71 -3.15
CA THR A 30 -5.28 -8.50 -4.17
C THR A 30 -6.02 -7.19 -3.91
N ASP A 31 -6.65 -6.62 -4.93
CA ASP A 31 -7.44 -5.40 -4.80
C ASP A 31 -8.63 -5.60 -3.84
N GLU A 32 -9.23 -6.80 -3.86
CA GLU A 32 -10.30 -7.17 -2.93
C GLU A 32 -9.86 -7.04 -1.47
N VAL A 33 -8.68 -7.59 -1.13
CA VAL A 33 -8.16 -7.51 0.24
C VAL A 33 -7.73 -6.08 0.57
N PHE A 34 -7.10 -5.39 -0.38
CA PHE A 34 -6.64 -4.02 -0.23
C PHE A 34 -7.80 -3.06 0.06
N ASN A 35 -8.95 -3.23 -0.59
CA ASN A 35 -10.16 -2.41 -0.39
C ASN A 35 -11.16 -3.01 0.61
N SER A 36 -10.81 -4.11 1.29
CA SER A 36 -11.70 -4.76 2.25
C SER A 36 -11.84 -4.00 3.58
N LYS A 37 -12.85 -4.37 4.38
CA LYS A 37 -12.99 -3.92 5.78
C LYS A 37 -11.83 -4.32 6.72
N TYR A 38 -10.97 -5.22 6.27
CA TYR A 38 -9.79 -5.66 7.03
C TYR A 38 -8.56 -4.77 6.74
N ALA A 39 -8.64 -3.91 5.73
CA ALA A 39 -7.59 -2.99 5.34
C ALA A 39 -7.32 -1.94 6.43
N ARG A 40 -6.04 -1.67 6.67
CA ARG A 40 -5.54 -0.71 7.67
C ARG A 40 -4.39 0.15 7.17
N GLN A 41 -3.94 -0.06 5.92
CA GLN A 41 -2.78 0.61 5.35
C GLN A 41 -2.94 2.14 5.26
N PHE A 42 -4.16 2.67 5.09
CA PHE A 42 -4.39 4.13 5.13
C PHE A 42 -4.23 4.72 6.54
N GLU A 43 -4.78 4.07 7.56
CA GLU A 43 -4.59 4.45 8.97
C GLU A 43 -3.11 4.34 9.38
N GLU A 44 -2.44 3.25 8.98
CA GLU A 44 -1.01 3.05 9.16
C GLU A 44 -0.17 4.17 8.52
N ALA A 45 -0.51 4.57 7.29
CA ALA A 45 0.18 5.64 6.57
C ALA A 45 -0.02 7.01 7.23
N GLU A 46 -1.23 7.35 7.67
CA GLU A 46 -1.50 8.58 8.42
C GLU A 46 -0.69 8.61 9.73
N ASN A 47 -0.65 7.47 10.43
CA ASN A 47 0.05 7.32 11.70
C ASN A 47 1.58 7.49 11.59
N ARG A 48 2.16 7.46 10.37
CA ARG A 48 3.56 7.86 10.15
C ARG A 48 3.82 9.29 10.60
N MET A 49 2.92 10.23 10.30
CA MET A 49 3.09 11.64 10.70
C MET A 49 2.95 11.80 12.22
N HIS A 50 1.93 11.19 12.81
CA HIS A 50 1.66 11.29 14.25
C HIS A 50 2.78 10.67 15.09
N SER A 51 3.26 9.49 14.72
CA SER A 51 4.38 8.83 15.41
C SER A 51 5.69 9.62 15.29
N ILE A 52 6.03 10.15 14.12
CA ILE A 52 7.19 11.03 13.93
C ILE A 52 7.07 12.30 14.80
N LYS A 53 5.88 12.92 14.85
CA LYS A 53 5.63 14.09 15.70
C LYS A 53 5.85 13.76 17.19
N ALA A 54 5.38 12.60 17.64
CA ALA A 54 5.59 12.17 19.03
C ALA A 54 7.08 11.99 19.34
N ILE A 55 7.85 11.41 18.42
CA ILE A 55 9.31 11.28 18.55
C ILE A 55 9.95 12.66 18.67
N MET A 56 9.63 13.59 17.77
CA MET A 56 10.18 14.96 17.79
C MET A 56 9.80 15.75 19.05
N ALA A 57 8.61 15.52 19.61
CA ALA A 57 8.16 16.20 20.82
C ALA A 57 8.84 15.66 22.10
N ALA A 58 9.34 14.42 22.06
CA ALA A 58 10.00 13.78 23.19
C ALA A 58 11.52 14.00 23.24
N THR A 59 12.12 14.56 22.18
CA THR A 59 13.54 14.90 22.05
C THR A 59 13.78 16.39 22.17
#